data_AF-A0A3M1GKV7-F1
#
_entry.id   AF-A0A3M1GKV7-F1
#
_cell.length_a   1.000
_cell.length_b   1.000
_cell.length_c   1.000
_cell.angle_alpha   90.00
_cell.angle_beta   90.00
_cell.angle_gamma   90.00
#
_symmetry.space_group_name_H-M   'P 1'
#
loop_
_entity.id
_entity.type
_entity.pdbx_description
1 polymer ?
#
loop_
_entity_poly.entity_id
_entity_poly.type
_entity_poly.pdbx_seq_one_letter_code
_entity_poly.pdbx_strand_id
1 'polypeptide(L)'
;FIPGVRDKIDHMEAATPRTIERYTLHPSSFGTKFEGLKCSMDLPNQLPGCYHAGSVGIIMSGWLGAMNYGVIVANNIDKFLHENRAAAGRTSA
;
A
#
# COMPACT_ATOMS: atom_id res chain seq x y z
N PHE A 1 -13.80 19.55 -23.76
CA PHE A 1 -15.17 20.02 -24.00
C PHE A 1 -15.70 19.30 -25.23
N ILE A 2 -16.84 18.62 -25.12
CA ILE A 2 -17.44 17.87 -26.22
C ILE A 2 -18.84 18.48 -26.46
N PRO A 3 -19.07 19.20 -27.58
CA PRO A 3 -20.38 19.79 -27.90
C PRO A 3 -21.48 18.72 -27.96
N GLY A 4 -22.64 19.02 -27.39
CA GLY A 4 -23.81 18.12 -27.40
C GLY A 4 -23.62 16.82 -26.60
N VAL A 5 -22.61 16.71 -25.73
CA VAL A 5 -22.33 15.47 -24.99
C VAL A 5 -23.50 15.05 -24.06
N ARG A 6 -24.24 16.02 -23.52
CA ARG A 6 -25.37 15.75 -22.62
C ARG A 6 -26.47 14.96 -23.32
N ASP A 7 -26.70 15.23 -24.60
CA ASP A 7 -27.74 14.57 -25.39
C ASP A 7 -27.34 13.14 -25.82
N LYS A 8 -26.10 12.72 -25.53
CA LYS A 8 -25.51 11.43 -25.92
C LYS A 8 -25.21 10.52 -24.72
N ILE A 9 -25.45 10.97 -23.49
CA ILE A 9 -25.16 10.20 -22.28
C ILE A 9 -26.41 9.43 -21.88
N ASP A 10 -26.37 8.11 -22.01
CA ASP A 10 -27.47 7.23 -21.57
C ASP A 10 -27.46 7.00 -20.05
N HIS A 11 -26.28 7.00 -19.43
CA HIS A 11 -26.09 6.77 -17.99
C HIS A 11 -24.94 7.62 -17.44
N MET A 12 -25.11 8.12 -16.22
CA MET A 12 -24.10 8.93 -15.54
C MET A 12 -23.98 8.52 -14.09
N GLU A 13 -22.75 8.22 -13.67
CA GLU A 13 -22.37 8.05 -12.28
C GLU A 13 -21.15 8.91 -11.95
N ALA A 14 -21.05 9.30 -10.68
CA ALA A 14 -19.94 10.09 -10.18
C ALA A 14 -19.40 9.47 -8.89
N ALA A 15 -18.10 9.16 -8.88
CA ALA A 15 -17.39 8.90 -7.65
C ALA A 15 -17.07 10.24 -6.96
N THR A 16 -17.30 10.29 -5.66
CA THR A 16 -16.92 11.44 -4.81
C THR A 16 -15.83 11.02 -3.83
N PRO A 17 -15.18 11.95 -3.12
CA PRO A 17 -14.29 11.57 -2.01
C PRO A 17 -14.94 10.62 -1.01
N ARG A 18 -16.25 10.75 -0.74
CA ARG A 18 -17.02 9.81 0.11
C ARG A 18 -17.13 8.42 -0.49
N THR A 19 -17.16 8.30 -1.82
CA THR A 19 -17.13 7.01 -2.53
C THR A 19 -15.79 6.32 -2.30
N ILE A 20 -14.68 7.05 -2.42
CA ILE A 20 -13.34 6.52 -2.15
C ILE A 20 -13.24 6.08 -0.69
N GLU A 21 -13.55 6.97 0.24
CA GLU A 21 -13.54 6.66 1.68
C GLU A 21 -14.40 5.44 2.03
N ARG A 22 -15.59 5.33 1.44
CA ARG A 22 -16.46 4.16 1.65
C ARG A 22 -15.82 2.84 1.19
N TYR A 23 -15.15 2.83 0.04
CA TYR A 23 -14.63 1.59 -0.54
C TYR A 23 -13.20 1.24 -0.12
N THR A 24 -12.39 2.23 0.23
CA THR A 24 -10.98 2.03 0.59
C THR A 24 -10.72 2.27 2.08
N LEU A 25 -11.72 2.75 2.83
CA LEU A 25 -11.57 3.23 4.21
C LEU A 25 -10.50 4.33 4.35
N HIS A 26 -10.20 5.03 3.25
CA HIS A 26 -9.16 6.05 3.19
C HIS A 26 -9.66 7.31 2.48
N PRO A 27 -9.34 8.52 2.96
CA PRO A 27 -9.87 9.77 2.38
C PRO A 27 -9.30 10.12 1.00
N SER A 28 -8.24 9.43 0.56
CA SER A 28 -7.57 9.68 -0.72
C SER A 28 -7.14 8.40 -1.43
N SER A 29 -6.98 8.45 -2.76
CA SER A 29 -6.53 7.32 -3.58
C SER A 29 -5.01 7.11 -3.59
N PHE A 30 -4.24 8.11 -3.16
CA PHE A 30 -2.77 8.13 -3.28
C PHE A 30 -2.02 8.38 -1.96
N GLY A 31 -2.71 8.28 -0.82
CA GLY A 31 -2.09 8.31 0.50
C GLY A 31 -1.25 9.56 0.83
N THR A 32 -0.24 9.37 1.67
CA THR A 32 0.74 10.38 2.09
C THR A 32 2.07 10.09 1.41
N LYS A 33 2.18 10.51 0.14
CA LYS A 33 3.27 10.16 -0.78
C LYS A 33 4.67 10.20 -0.14
N PHE A 34 4.97 11.24 0.64
CA PHE A 34 6.31 11.46 1.20
C PHE A 34 6.39 11.12 2.69
N GLU A 35 5.38 11.49 3.46
CA GLU A 35 5.34 11.33 4.90
C GLU A 35 5.23 9.85 5.30
N GLY A 36 4.48 9.06 4.52
CA GLY A 36 4.20 7.66 4.83
C GLY A 36 5.38 6.70 4.60
N LEU A 37 6.33 7.02 3.71
CA LEU A 37 7.41 6.10 3.37
C LEU A 37 8.35 5.82 4.53
N LYS A 38 8.76 6.87 5.26
CA LYS A 38 9.63 6.68 6.44
C LYS A 38 8.93 5.84 7.50
N CYS A 39 7.66 6.13 7.78
CA CYS A 39 6.85 5.37 8.73
C CYS A 39 6.74 3.89 8.32
N SER A 40 6.48 3.62 7.04
CA SER A 40 6.35 2.27 6.51
C SER A 40 7.66 1.47 6.64
N MET A 41 8.81 2.08 6.32
CA MET A 41 10.12 1.42 6.40
C MET A 41 10.57 1.17 7.84
N ASP A 42 10.19 2.03 8.79
CA ASP A 42 10.61 1.90 10.18
C ASP A 42 9.72 0.95 11.01
N LEU A 43 8.53 0.61 10.51
CA LEU A 43 7.57 -0.24 11.22
C LEU A 43 8.17 -1.57 11.75
N PRO A 44 8.99 -2.32 10.97
CA PRO A 44 9.59 -3.55 11.47
C PRO A 44 10.64 -3.33 12.59
N ASN A 45 11.23 -2.13 12.69
CA ASN A 45 12.16 -1.81 13.77
C ASN A 45 11.42 -1.54 15.09
N GLN A 46 10.23 -0.94 15.00
CA GLN A 46 9.38 -0.64 16.16
C GLN A 46 8.60 -1.89 16.61
N LEU A 47 8.17 -2.71 15.65
CA LEU A 47 7.42 -3.93 15.90
C LEU A 47 7.93 -5.05 14.97
N PRO A 48 8.92 -5.84 15.43
CA PRO A 48 9.49 -6.93 14.64
C PRO A 48 8.42 -7.89 14.11
N GLY A 49 8.50 -8.22 12.82
CA GLY A 49 7.51 -9.06 12.14
C GLY A 49 6.29 -8.29 11.59
N CYS A 50 6.13 -7.00 11.90
CA CYS A 50 5.07 -6.16 11.35
C CYS A 50 5.58 -5.35 10.16
N TYR A 51 4.91 -5.48 9.01
CA TYR A 51 5.27 -4.81 7.77
C TYR A 51 4.05 -4.16 7.14
N HIS A 52 4.24 -3.00 6.53
CA HIS A 52 3.23 -2.33 5.73
C HIS A 52 3.51 -2.57 4.24
N ALA A 53 2.46 -2.81 3.46
CA ALA A 53 2.50 -2.88 2.00
C ALA A 53 1.29 -2.15 1.43
N GLY A 54 1.40 -1.67 0.19
CA GLY A 54 0.36 -0.90 -0.48
C GLY A 54 0.81 0.50 -0.88
N SER A 55 -0.10 1.27 -1.49
CA SER A 55 0.22 2.56 -2.12
C SER A 55 0.24 3.75 -1.15
N VAL A 56 -0.30 3.61 0.06
CA VAL A 56 -0.57 4.74 0.96
C VAL A 56 0.70 5.34 1.58
N GLY A 57 1.73 4.51 1.75
CA GLY A 57 2.99 4.89 2.39
C GLY A 57 4.20 4.81 1.47
N ILE A 58 4.06 5.16 0.18
CA ILE A 58 5.16 5.10 -0.79
C ILE A 58 5.14 6.28 -1.77
N ILE A 59 6.33 6.61 -2.30
CA ILE A 59 6.51 7.71 -3.27
C ILE A 59 5.80 7.41 -4.59
N MET A 60 5.92 6.19 -5.08
CA MET A 60 5.25 5.73 -6.31
C MET A 60 3.86 5.24 -5.95
N SER A 61 2.89 6.14 -5.89
CA SER A 61 1.50 5.81 -5.59
C SER A 61 0.77 5.19 -6.80
N GLY A 62 -0.31 4.42 -6.59
CA GLY A 62 -1.07 3.73 -7.65
C GLY A 62 -0.79 2.22 -7.73
N TRP A 63 -1.38 1.53 -8.72
CA TRP A 63 -1.36 0.06 -8.79
C TRP A 63 0.05 -0.52 -8.95
N LEU A 64 0.86 0.02 -9.87
CA LEU A 64 2.24 -0.42 -10.11
C LEU A 64 3.12 -0.18 -8.87
N GLY A 65 2.90 0.95 -8.22
CA GLY A 65 3.50 1.31 -6.95
C GLY A 65 3.27 0.27 -5.86
N ALA A 66 2.00 -0.03 -5.61
CA ALA A 66 1.59 -1.01 -4.62
C ALA A 66 2.19 -2.39 -4.89
N MET A 67 2.22 -2.82 -6.17
CA MET A 67 2.83 -4.10 -6.55
C MET A 67 4.33 -4.12 -6.29
N ASN A 68 5.07 -3.11 -6.77
CA ASN A 68 6.52 -3.05 -6.60
C ASN A 68 6.92 -2.99 -5.12
N TYR A 69 6.20 -2.21 -4.32
CA TYR A 69 6.46 -2.15 -2.89
C TYR A 69 6.10 -3.45 -2.18
N GLY A 70 5.00 -4.11 -2.58
CA GLY A 70 4.62 -5.42 -2.07
C GLY A 70 5.71 -6.47 -2.26
N VAL A 71 6.36 -6.50 -3.42
CA VAL A 71 7.49 -7.43 -3.69
C VAL A 71 8.69 -7.12 -2.78
N ILE A 72 9.04 -5.85 -2.59
CA ILE A 72 10.14 -5.45 -1.70
C ILE A 72 9.86 -5.88 -0.26
N VAL A 73 8.64 -5.62 0.22
CA VAL A 73 8.20 -5.97 1.58
C VAL A 73 8.18 -7.48 1.77
N ALA A 74 7.68 -8.24 0.80
CA ALA A 74 7.69 -9.71 0.85
C ALA A 74 9.11 -10.27 0.97
N ASN A 75 10.08 -9.72 0.23
CA ASN A 75 11.48 -10.12 0.35
C ASN A 75 12.09 -9.79 1.73
N ASN A 76 11.68 -8.69 2.35
CA ASN A 76 12.13 -8.35 3.71
C ASN A 76 11.52 -9.30 4.76
N ILE A 77 10.25 -9.68 4.60
CA ILE A 77 9.60 -10.69 5.44
C ILE A 77 10.31 -12.04 5.32
N ASP A 78 10.63 -12.47 4.10
CA ASP A 78 11.31 -13.74 3.85
C ASP A 78 12.66 -13.82 4.57
N LYS A 79 13.48 -12.76 4.46
CA LYS A 79 14.75 -12.64 5.21
C LYS A 79 14.54 -12.76 6.73
N PHE A 80 13.58 -12.02 7.28
CA PHE A 80 13.27 -12.06 8.71
C PHE A 80 12.86 -13.47 9.19
N LEU A 81 12.04 -14.17 8.40
CA LEU A 81 11.63 -15.54 8.72
C LEU A 81 12.82 -16.52 8.65
N HIS A 82 13.69 -16.38 7.66
CA HIS A 82 14.90 -17.19 7.53
C HIS A 82 15.87 -16.98 8.69
N GLU A 83 16.12 -15.74 9.09
CA GLU A 83 16.98 -15.39 10.22
C GLU A 83 16.45 -15.94 11.54
N ASN A 84 15.14 -15.80 11.78
CA ASN A 84 14.49 -16.32 12.98
C ASN A 84 14.48 -17.85 13.04
N ARG A 85 14.26 -18.53 11.90
CA ARG A 85 14.35 -20.00 11.83
C ARG A 85 15.77 -20.47 12.15
N ALA A 86 16.77 -19.80 11.59
CA ALA A 86 18.17 -20.12 11.86
C ALA A 86 18.54 -19.87 13.33
N ALA A 87 18.00 -18.81 13.95
CA ALA A 87 18.19 -18.54 15.37
C ALA A 87 17.54 -19.63 16.25
N ALA A 88 16.29 -20.01 15.97
CA ALA A 88 15.59 -21.05 16.71
C ALA A 88 16.33 -22.41 16.66
N GLY A 89 16.87 -22.79 15.50
CA GLY A 89 17.65 -24.02 15.34
C GLY A 89 18.99 -24.02 16.08
N ARG A 90 19.58 -22.85 16.35
CA ARG A 90 20.82 -22.71 17.14
C ARG A 90 20.57 -22.79 18.65
N THR A 91 19.36 -22.48 19.12
CA THR A 91 19.02 -22.58 20.55
C THR A 91 18.63 -24.00 20.96
N SER A 92 18.29 -24.86 20.00
CA SER A 92 17.93 -26.27 20.23
C SER A 92 19.10 -27.26 20.13
N ALA A 93 20.33 -26.77 19.93
CA ALA A 93 21.57 -27.57 19.87
C ALA A 93 22.50 -27.17 21.02
#